data_AF-A0AB40AZP0-F1
#
_entry.id   AF-A0AB40AZP0-F1
#
_cell.length_a   1.000
_cell.length_b   1.000
_cell.length_c   1.000
_cell.angle_alpha   90.00
_cell.angle_beta   90.00
_cell.angle_gamma   90.00
#
_symmetry.space_group_name_H-M   'P 1'
#
loop_
_entity.id
_entity.type
_entity.pdbx_description
1 polymer ?
#
loop_
_entity_poly.entity_id
_entity_poly.type
_entity_poly.pdbx_seq_one_letter_code
_entity_poly.pdbx_strand_id
1 'polypeptide(L)'
;MGNCQATESSTVVIEHAGGRVERMYFPVSASEVMKRNPGHHVALITFFFSKSDQNGEESGVRVTRIKLLKPNDTLLLGHVYRLVSSQEVAMAVRARKYEKMMKKEQMERQRKVEEDMKDKVAEQEKDRQRNIQTITTKTRQWKPSLQSISEIAS
;
A
#
# COMPACT_ATOMS: atom_id res chain seq x y z
N MET A 1 12.30 25.52 34.12
CA MET A 1 12.33 25.87 32.69
C MET A 1 11.08 25.26 32.06
N GLY A 2 9.99 26.03 31.97
CA GLY A 2 8.67 25.52 31.58
C GLY A 2 8.50 25.48 30.06
N ASN A 3 7.94 24.40 29.55
CA ASN A 3 7.67 24.17 28.14
C ASN A 3 6.68 25.22 27.57
N CYS A 4 7.19 26.13 26.74
CA CYS A 4 6.39 27.14 26.03
C CYS A 4 5.57 26.60 24.84
N GLN A 5 5.13 25.33 24.89
CA GLN A 5 4.29 24.75 23.84
C GLN A 5 2.78 24.97 24.11
N ALA A 6 2.40 25.46 25.29
CA ALA A 6 1.01 25.69 25.65
C ALA A 6 0.29 26.73 24.76
N THR A 7 1.04 27.68 24.20
CA THR A 7 0.50 28.73 23.32
C THR A 7 0.11 28.24 21.93
N GLU A 8 0.74 27.20 21.40
CA GLU A 8 0.42 26.68 20.06
C GLU A 8 -0.88 25.88 20.04
N SER A 9 -1.25 25.26 21.16
CA SER A 9 -2.51 24.51 21.33
C SER A 9 -3.77 25.37 21.13
N SER A 10 -3.66 26.69 21.32
CA SER A 10 -4.78 27.63 21.22
C SER A 10 -4.79 28.41 19.90
N THR A 11 -4.10 27.92 18.87
CA THR A 11 -3.98 28.62 17.57
C THR A 11 -4.23 27.71 16.39
N VAL A 12 -4.89 28.24 15.36
CA VAL A 12 -4.88 27.68 14.01
C VAL A 12 -3.56 28.11 13.37
N VAL A 13 -2.77 27.16 12.89
CA VAL A 13 -1.52 27.43 12.16
C VAL A 13 -1.72 27.07 10.69
N ILE A 14 -1.46 28.01 9.78
CA ILE A 14 -1.54 27.81 8.33
C ILE A 14 -0.17 28.08 7.73
N GLU A 15 0.46 27.05 7.20
CA GLU A 15 1.73 27.12 6.49
C GLU A 15 1.51 27.40 5.00
N HIS A 16 2.29 28.32 4.44
CA HIS A 16 2.33 28.59 3.01
C HIS A 16 3.55 27.91 2.38
N ALA A 17 3.49 27.63 1.07
CA ALA A 17 4.62 27.06 0.32
C ALA A 17 5.91 27.92 0.38
N GLY A 18 5.77 29.25 0.59
CA GLY A 18 6.89 30.18 0.74
C GLY A 18 7.47 30.29 2.17
N GLY A 19 7.13 29.37 3.08
CA GLY A 19 7.61 29.39 4.46
C GLY A 19 6.93 30.41 5.38
N ARG A 20 6.02 31.23 4.84
CA ARG A 20 5.15 32.10 5.63
C ARG A 20 4.20 31.25 6.47
N VAL A 21 4.01 31.64 7.73
CA VAL A 21 3.06 31.03 8.65
C VAL A 21 2.04 32.07 9.07
N GLU A 22 0.76 31.76 8.86
CA GLU A 22 -0.38 32.54 9.34
C GLU A 22 -0.94 31.88 10.60
N ARG A 23 -1.17 32.69 11.65
CA ARG A 23 -1.74 32.22 12.93
C ARG A 23 -3.07 32.91 13.18
N MET A 24 -4.09 32.13 13.49
CA MET A 24 -5.40 32.64 13.88
C MET A 24 -5.78 32.12 15.26
N TYR A 25 -6.42 32.96 16.07
CA TYR A 25 -6.83 32.62 17.44
C TYR A 25 -8.32 32.27 17.54
N PHE A 26 -8.96 32.00 16.40
CA PHE A 26 -10.37 31.64 16.29
C PHE A 26 -10.56 30.61 15.18
N PRO A 27 -11.61 29.76 15.24
CA PRO A 27 -11.94 28.83 14.17
C PRO A 27 -12.32 29.58 12.89
N VAL A 28 -11.80 29.14 11.75
CA VAL A 28 -12.06 29.75 10.43
C VAL A 28 -12.43 28.68 9.43
N SER A 29 -13.36 28.99 8.52
CA SER A 29 -13.73 28.03 7.46
C SER A 29 -12.61 27.91 6.41
N ALA A 30 -12.42 26.71 5.87
CA ALA A 30 -11.48 26.48 4.77
C ALA A 30 -11.83 27.34 3.55
N SER A 31 -13.13 27.54 3.26
CA SER A 31 -13.58 28.42 2.18
C SER A 31 -13.06 29.85 2.35
N GLU A 32 -13.09 30.41 3.55
CA GLU A 32 -12.60 31.77 3.80
C GLU A 32 -11.09 31.88 3.57
N VAL A 33 -10.31 30.90 4.05
CA VAL A 33 -8.87 30.83 3.79
C VAL A 33 -8.58 30.68 2.30
N MET A 34 -9.34 29.84 1.59
CA MET A 34 -9.19 29.62 0.15
C MET A 34 -9.56 30.86 -0.69
N LYS A 35 -10.55 31.66 -0.24
CA LYS A 35 -10.88 32.94 -0.90
C LYS A 35 -9.75 33.96 -0.81
N ARG A 36 -9.06 34.01 0.33
CA ARG A 36 -7.87 34.88 0.53
C ARG A 36 -6.64 34.38 -0.22
N ASN A 37 -6.62 33.09 -0.58
CA ASN A 37 -5.51 32.44 -1.26
C ASN A 37 -5.97 31.76 -2.57
N PRO A 38 -6.24 32.52 -3.64
CA PRO A 38 -6.65 31.96 -4.93
C PRO A 38 -5.65 30.93 -5.46
N GLY A 39 -6.15 29.87 -6.11
CA GLY A 39 -5.32 28.79 -6.65
C GLY A 39 -4.73 27.84 -5.59
N HIS A 40 -5.15 27.96 -4.33
CA HIS A 40 -4.70 27.10 -3.24
C HIS A 40 -5.87 26.44 -2.52
N HIS A 41 -5.58 25.27 -1.95
CA HIS A 41 -6.47 24.48 -1.10
C HIS A 41 -5.86 24.32 0.28
N VAL A 42 -6.69 24.16 1.30
CA VAL A 42 -6.22 23.90 2.66
C VAL A 42 -6.13 22.40 2.88
N ALA A 43 -5.02 21.95 3.46
CA ALA A 43 -4.83 20.57 3.91
C ALA A 43 -4.46 20.53 5.39
N LEU A 44 -5.08 19.63 6.14
CA LEU A 44 -4.70 19.31 7.52
C LEU A 44 -3.49 18.37 7.52
N ILE A 45 -2.48 18.72 8.31
CA ILE A 45 -1.28 17.92 8.54
C ILE A 45 -1.38 17.27 9.91
N THR A 46 -1.23 15.94 9.95
CA THR A 46 -1.19 15.18 11.20
C THR A 46 0.09 14.35 11.24
N PHE A 47 0.93 14.61 12.23
CA PHE A 47 2.16 13.87 12.46
C PHE A 47 1.89 12.66 13.35
N PHE A 48 2.38 11.49 12.91
CA PHE A 48 2.36 10.25 13.67
C PHE A 48 3.79 9.78 13.84
N PHE A 49 4.14 9.40 15.07
CA PHE A 49 5.40 8.74 15.37
C PHE A 49 5.10 7.25 15.52
N SER A 50 5.58 6.42 14.59
CA SER A 50 5.58 4.98 14.81
C SER A 50 6.79 4.63 15.67
N LYS A 51 6.56 4.13 16.89
CA LYS A 51 7.62 3.47 17.66
C LYS A 51 7.99 2.17 16.95
N SER A 52 9.25 2.04 16.55
CA SER A 52 9.81 0.76 16.13
C SER A 52 10.09 -0.06 17.39
N ASP A 53 9.22 -1.01 17.70
CA ASP A 53 9.52 -2.06 18.68
C ASP A 53 10.55 -3.00 18.05
N GLN A 54 11.84 -2.68 18.23
CA GLN A 54 12.93 -3.60 18.45
C GLN A 54 14.26 -2.83 18.52
N ASN A 55 14.93 -2.96 19.66
CA ASN A 55 16.36 -2.71 19.87
C ASN A 55 16.86 -1.26 19.74
N GLY A 56 16.74 -0.48 20.83
CA GLY A 56 17.76 0.48 21.26
C GLY A 56 18.10 1.72 20.41
N GLU A 57 17.54 1.90 19.21
CA GLU A 57 17.70 3.13 18.41
C GLU A 57 16.38 3.89 18.31
N GLU A 58 16.36 5.12 18.84
CA GLU A 58 15.20 6.03 18.87
C GLU A 58 14.81 6.62 17.50
N SER A 59 15.05 5.90 16.41
CA SER A 59 14.79 6.38 15.05
C SER A 59 13.37 5.99 14.57
N GLY A 60 12.36 6.45 15.32
CA GLY A 60 10.95 6.30 14.91
C GLY A 60 10.66 7.06 13.60
N VAL A 61 10.00 6.40 12.64
CA VAL A 61 9.58 7.04 11.37
C VAL A 61 8.46 8.05 11.65
N ARG A 62 8.69 9.32 11.29
CA ARG A 62 7.66 10.36 11.33
C ARG A 62 6.77 10.22 10.09
N VAL A 63 5.63 9.56 10.25
CA VAL A 63 4.62 9.46 9.20
C VAL A 63 3.74 10.71 9.24
N THR A 64 3.58 11.36 8.10
CA THR A 64 2.70 12.53 7.98
C THR A 64 1.45 12.15 7.20
N ARG A 65 0.27 12.24 7.83
CA ARG A 65 -1.00 12.12 7.12
C ARG A 65 -1.45 13.51 6.69
N ILE A 66 -1.75 13.66 5.40
CA ILE A 66 -2.24 14.89 4.82
C ILE A 66 -3.68 14.67 4.36
N LYS A 67 -4.60 15.49 4.87
CA LYS A 67 -6.02 15.47 4.50
C LYS A 67 -6.39 16.79 3.82
N LEU A 68 -6.69 16.73 2.52
CA LEU A 68 -7.25 17.87 1.80
C LEU A 68 -8.65 18.19 2.36
N LEU A 69 -8.88 19.43 2.73
CA LEU A 69 -10.15 19.88 3.30
C LEU A 69 -11.13 20.29 2.21
N LYS A 70 -12.42 20.10 2.51
CA LYS A 70 -13.51 20.68 1.72
C LYS A 70 -13.70 22.15 2.08
N PRO A 71 -14.29 22.97 1.21
CA PRO A 71 -14.57 24.39 1.52
C PRO A 71 -15.40 24.60 2.79
N ASN A 72 -16.30 23.66 3.11
CA ASN A 72 -17.18 23.73 4.28
C ASN A 72 -16.51 23.24 5.59
N ASP A 73 -15.30 22.71 5.52
CA ASP A 73 -14.60 22.24 6.72
C ASP A 73 -14.06 23.44 7.52
N THR A 74 -14.04 23.32 8.85
CA THR A 74 -13.53 24.35 9.76
C THR A 74 -12.11 24.00 10.21
N LEU A 75 -11.23 24.99 10.20
CA LEU A 75 -9.90 24.91 10.78
C LEU A 75 -10.01 25.08 12.31
N LEU A 76 -9.62 24.07 13.05
CA LEU A 76 -9.69 24.02 14.51
C LEU A 76 -8.36 24.48 15.13
N LEU A 77 -8.46 25.03 16.34
CA LEU A 77 -7.30 25.44 17.13
C LEU A 77 -6.46 24.21 17.51
N GLY A 78 -5.14 24.40 17.64
CA GLY A 78 -4.20 23.34 17.98
C GLY A 78 -3.91 22.38 16.82
N HIS A 79 -4.31 22.73 15.59
CA HIS A 79 -4.03 21.97 14.39
C HIS A 79 -3.17 22.76 13.41
N VAL A 80 -2.35 22.01 12.66
CA VAL A 80 -1.46 22.53 11.64
C VAL A 80 -2.08 22.27 10.26
N TYR A 81 -2.30 23.34 9.53
CA TYR A 81 -2.80 23.33 8.18
C TYR A 81 -1.74 23.84 7.22
N ARG A 82 -1.82 23.44 5.96
CA ARG A 82 -0.94 23.90 4.88
C ARG A 82 -1.75 24.27 3.66
N LEU A 83 -1.37 25.37 3.02
CA LEU A 83 -1.85 25.71 1.69
C LEU A 83 -1.10 24.90 0.65
N VAL A 84 -1.88 24.23 -0.20
CA VAL A 84 -1.40 23.37 -1.27
C VAL A 84 -1.95 23.93 -2.57
N SER A 85 -1.11 24.10 -3.58
CA SER A 85 -1.55 24.64 -4.86
C SER A 85 -2.53 23.69 -5.56
N SER A 86 -3.45 24.22 -6.36
CA SER A 86 -4.35 23.41 -7.18
C SER A 86 -3.60 22.49 -8.14
N GLN A 87 -2.41 22.89 -8.59
CA GLN A 87 -1.54 22.05 -9.42
C GLN A 87 -1.03 20.82 -8.66
N GLU A 88 -0.49 21.00 -7.45
CA GLU A 88 -0.03 19.88 -6.62
C GLU A 88 -1.18 18.92 -6.29
N VAL A 89 -2.36 19.45 -5.96
CA VAL A 89 -3.55 18.64 -5.73
C VAL A 89 -3.91 17.84 -6.97
N ALA A 90 -3.95 18.47 -8.14
CA ALA A 90 -4.27 17.79 -9.40
C ALA A 90 -3.23 16.70 -9.74
N MET A 91 -1.95 16.98 -9.55
CA MET A 91 -0.86 16.01 -9.74
C MET A 91 -0.99 14.82 -8.79
N ALA A 92 -1.23 15.07 -7.50
CA ALA A 92 -1.40 14.02 -6.50
C ALA A 92 -2.63 13.14 -6.76
N VAL A 93 -3.75 13.74 -7.18
CA VAL A 93 -4.97 13.00 -7.55
C VAL A 93 -4.73 12.13 -8.78
N ARG A 94 -4.05 12.65 -9.81
CA ARG A 94 -3.67 11.88 -11.00
C ARG A 94 -2.74 10.73 -10.64
N ALA A 95 -1.69 10.98 -9.86
CA ALA A 95 -0.74 9.96 -9.41
C ALA A 95 -1.45 8.81 -8.66
N ARG A 96 -2.30 9.15 -7.69
CA ARG A 96 -3.11 8.14 -6.96
C ARG A 96 -4.04 7.34 -7.87
N LYS A 97 -4.55 7.94 -8.96
CA LYS A 97 -5.36 7.23 -9.95
C LYS A 97 -4.49 6.25 -10.74
N TYR A 98 -3.31 6.66 -11.20
CA TYR A 98 -2.37 5.79 -11.92
C TYR A 98 -1.89 4.61 -11.07
N GLU A 99 -1.54 4.84 -9.80
CA GLU A 99 -1.16 3.77 -8.86
C GLU A 99 -2.27 2.73 -8.68
N LYS A 100 -3.53 3.18 -8.53
CA LYS A 100 -4.68 2.28 -8.44
C LYS A 100 -4.89 1.45 -9.70
N MET A 101 -4.72 2.06 -10.87
CA MET A 101 -4.84 1.35 -12.15
C MET A 101 -3.73 0.30 -12.31
N MET A 102 -2.47 0.68 -12.03
CA MET A 102 -1.33 -0.24 -12.09
C MET A 102 -1.47 -1.40 -11.11
N LYS A 103 -1.92 -1.13 -9.87
CA LYS A 103 -2.18 -2.17 -8.88
C LYS A 103 -3.29 -3.13 -9.31
N LYS A 104 -4.36 -2.61 -9.93
CA LYS A 104 -5.44 -3.44 -10.46
C LYS A 104 -4.95 -4.34 -11.60
N GLU A 105 -4.19 -3.77 -12.53
CA GLU A 105 -3.61 -4.52 -13.65
C GLU A 105 -2.65 -5.62 -13.15
N GLN A 106 -1.82 -5.31 -12.17
CA GLN A 106 -0.92 -6.29 -11.55
C GLN A 106 -1.69 -7.43 -10.90
N MET A 107 -2.77 -7.13 -10.17
CA MET A 107 -3.64 -8.16 -9.57
C MET A 107 -4.35 -9.00 -10.64
N GLU A 108 -4.81 -8.41 -11.75
CA GLU A 108 -5.41 -9.16 -12.86
C GLU A 108 -4.40 -10.08 -13.55
N ARG A 109 -3.16 -9.62 -13.76
CA ARG A 109 -2.07 -10.45 -14.30
C ARG A 109 -1.75 -11.61 -13.35
N GLN A 110 -1.67 -11.37 -12.04
CA GLN A 110 -1.46 -12.41 -11.05
C GLN A 110 -2.58 -13.45 -11.05
N ARG A 111 -3.85 -13.01 -11.15
CA ARG A 111 -5.00 -13.91 -11.25
C ARG A 111 -4.96 -14.77 -12.51
N LYS A 112 -4.63 -14.20 -13.66
CA LYS A 112 -4.48 -14.97 -14.91
C LYS A 112 -3.37 -16.00 -14.80
N VAL A 113 -2.22 -15.65 -14.21
CA VAL A 113 -1.13 -16.62 -13.99
C VAL A 113 -1.55 -17.73 -13.03
N GLU A 114 -2.32 -17.41 -11.98
CA GLU A 114 -2.85 -18.40 -11.03
C GLU A 114 -3.89 -19.33 -11.68
N GLU A 115 -4.78 -18.80 -12.53
CA GLU A 115 -5.73 -19.58 -13.33
C GLU A 115 -5.00 -20.48 -14.34
N ASP A 116 -4.06 -19.94 -15.12
CA ASP A 116 -3.24 -20.72 -16.07
C ASP A 116 -2.46 -21.84 -15.37
N MET A 117 -1.98 -21.60 -14.14
CA MET A 117 -1.27 -22.61 -13.36
C MET A 117 -2.22 -23.70 -12.84
N LYS A 118 -3.44 -23.35 -12.42
CA LYS A 118 -4.47 -24.32 -12.02
C LYS A 118 -4.93 -25.16 -13.20
N ASP A 119 -5.14 -24.56 -14.36
CA ASP A 119 -5.54 -25.28 -15.58
C ASP A 119 -4.45 -26.28 -16.02
N LYS A 120 -3.17 -25.88 -15.99
CA LYS A 120 -2.04 -26.78 -16.28
C LYS A 120 -1.96 -27.95 -15.31
N VAL A 121 -2.18 -27.71 -14.01
CA VAL A 121 -2.19 -28.78 -12.99
C VAL A 121 -3.39 -29.72 -13.20
N ALA A 122 -4.56 -29.20 -13.55
CA ALA A 122 -5.74 -30.00 -13.84
C ALA A 122 -5.58 -30.84 -15.12
N GLU A 123 -4.94 -30.30 -16.16
CA GLU A 123 -4.60 -31.01 -17.39
C GLU A 123 -3.62 -32.15 -17.10
N GLN A 124 -2.55 -31.87 -16.34
CA GLN A 124 -1.54 -32.86 -15.97
C GLN A 124 -2.12 -34.02 -15.13
N GLU A 125 -3.08 -33.73 -14.24
CA GLU A 125 -3.75 -34.75 -13.43
C GLU A 125 -4.70 -35.61 -14.28
N LYS A 126 -5.42 -35.03 -15.26
CA LYS A 126 -6.24 -35.79 -16.22
C LYS A 126 -5.40 -36.72 -17.08
N ASP A 127 -4.25 -36.25 -17.57
CA ASP A 127 -3.33 -37.07 -18.35
C ASP A 127 -2.71 -38.20 -17.51
N ARG A 128 -2.40 -37.93 -16.24
CA ARG A 128 -1.94 -38.95 -15.30
C ARG A 128 -3.00 -40.03 -15.08
N GLN A 129 -4.27 -39.65 -14.92
CA GLN A 129 -5.37 -40.60 -14.74
C GLN A 129 -5.66 -41.41 -16.01
N ARG A 130 -5.60 -40.80 -17.20
CA ARG A 130 -5.66 -41.53 -18.49
C ARG A 130 -4.52 -42.52 -18.65
N ASN A 131 -3.30 -42.11 -18.31
CA ASN A 131 -2.14 -43.00 -18.40
C ASN A 131 -2.29 -44.22 -17.48
N ILE A 132 -2.78 -44.03 -16.25
CA ILE A 132 -3.08 -45.14 -15.32
C ILE A 132 -4.14 -46.10 -15.89
N GLN A 133 -5.23 -45.60 -16.48
CA GLN A 133 -6.26 -46.44 -17.12
C GLN A 133 -5.76 -47.18 -18.38
N THR A 134 -4.78 -46.60 -19.08
CA THR A 134 -4.17 -47.25 -20.26
C THR A 134 -3.22 -48.38 -19.83
N ILE A 135 -2.57 -48.24 -18.67
CA ILE A 135 -1.71 -49.28 -18.08
C ILE A 135 -2.55 -50.47 -17.60
N THR A 136 -3.72 -50.26 -16.98
CA THR A 136 -4.57 -51.38 -16.48
C THR A 136 -5.22 -52.22 -17.58
N THR A 137 -5.31 -51.72 -18.82
CA THR A 137 -5.84 -52.46 -19.97
C THR A 137 -4.75 -53.04 -20.88
N LYS A 138 -3.47 -52.71 -20.65
CA LYS A 138 -2.33 -53.16 -21.48
C LYS A 138 -1.13 -53.71 -20.71
N THR A 139 -1.25 -54.06 -19.43
CA THR A 139 -0.17 -54.75 -18.71
C THR A 139 -0.04 -56.21 -19.12
N ARG A 140 0.73 -56.43 -20.19
CA ARG A 140 1.65 -57.58 -20.22
C ARG A 140 2.54 -57.49 -18.98
N GLN A 141 2.36 -58.47 -18.11
CA GLN A 141 3.22 -58.85 -16.99
C GLN A 141 4.69 -58.41 -17.17
N TRP A 142 5.11 -57.37 -16.43
CA TRP A 142 6.52 -57.13 -16.16
C TRP A 142 6.97 -58.09 -15.06
N LYS A 143 7.96 -58.94 -15.36
CA LYS A 143 8.67 -59.74 -14.37
C LYS A 143 10.16 -59.34 -14.45
N PRO A 144 10.78 -58.85 -13.37
CA PRO A 144 12.23 -58.70 -13.35
C PRO A 144 12.85 -60.10 -13.44
N SER A 145 13.68 -60.33 -14.46
CA SER A 145 14.41 -61.58 -14.60
C SER A 145 15.51 -61.65 -13.54
N LEU A 146 15.32 -62.47 -12.50
CA LEU A 146 16.40 -62.82 -11.59
C LEU A 146 17.34 -63.79 -12.31
N GLN A 147 18.53 -63.33 -12.66
CA GLN A 147 19.60 -64.22 -13.14
C GLN A 147 20.17 -64.96 -11.92
N SER A 148 19.98 -66.27 -11.90
CA SER A 148 20.48 -67.18 -10.87
C SER A 148 22.01 -67.17 -10.87
N ILE A 149 22.62 -66.75 -9.77
CA ILE A 149 24.07 -66.81 -9.58
C ILE A 149 24.38 -68.24 -9.12
N SER A 150 24.98 -69.06 -9.97
CA SER A 150 25.52 -70.37 -9.57
C SER A 150 26.88 -70.18 -8.91
N GLU A 151 26.99 -70.55 -7.64
CA GLU A 151 28.25 -70.70 -6.92
C GLU A 151 29.11 -71.78 -7.61
N ILE A 152 30.28 -71.37 -8.10
CA ILE A 152 31.33 -72.30 -8.54
C ILE A 152 32.18 -72.62 -7.31
N ALA A 153 32.10 -73.87 -6.87
CA ALA A 153 33.11 -74.46 -6.01
C ALA A 153 34.25 -74.98 -6.88
N SER A 154 35.47 -74.48 -6.68
CA SER A 154 36.70 -75.28 -6.72
C SER A 154 37.87 -74.54 -6.10
#